data_AF-A0A3B4D3I3-F1
#
_entry.id   AF-A0A3B4D3I3-F1
#
_cell.length_a   1.000
_cell.length_b   1.000
_cell.length_c   1.000
_cell.angle_alpha   90.00
_cell.angle_beta   90.00
_cell.angle_gamma   90.00
#
_symmetry.space_group_name_H-M   'P 1'
#
loop_
_entity.id
_entity.type
_entity.pdbx_description
1 polymer ?
#
loop_
_entity_poly.entity_id
_entity_poly.type
_entity_poly.pdbx_seq_one_letter_code
_entity_poly.pdbx_strand_id
1 'polypeptide(L)'
;MGSPATLEHYKAGMVLSGAGDAIGYQWEFSFSGPDIHKAVKKLGGLKNIIVKLPDWLVSDDTVLHLATAEALATGKEGEELLQEVASRYVEGMKDMEGRKPGPSSILGVSQLKPGTEGGYRVAYNPEGTGCGAAMRSMCIGLRYPQPEQLSSLVAVAVETGRMTHPHPTGFLGAVASALFTAYAVQRRPITTWGLGLVKEACPAAKEFVKTAGYAVEETERDWGFFTEKWEWYLELRGLSLGTEPVIWPDQYGPAERDEAYKSFSHSGWAGRSGHDAPMIALDALLGAGSNWEELMSRAGFHGGDSDSTAVIACCCWGLLYGTEGVPPCNYSNLEYRDRLEKSAEELYKLSH
;
A
#
# COMPACT_ATOMS: atom_id res chain seq x y z
N MET A 1 1.71 13.31 23.06
CA MET A 1 1.23 11.98 22.65
C MET A 1 -0.17 12.17 22.14
N GLY A 2 -0.39 11.99 20.83
CA GLY A 2 -1.70 12.25 20.20
C GLY A 2 -2.77 11.28 20.69
N SER A 3 -4.04 11.63 20.53
CA SER A 3 -5.15 10.72 20.81
C SER A 3 -5.04 9.44 19.97
N PRO A 4 -5.44 8.28 20.51
CA PRO A 4 -5.46 7.03 19.74
C PRO A 4 -6.31 7.19 18.46
N ALA A 5 -5.99 6.42 17.43
CA ALA A 5 -6.83 6.36 16.23
C ALA A 5 -8.24 5.89 16.62
N THR A 6 -9.24 6.58 16.10
CA THR A 6 -10.66 6.27 16.35
C THR A 6 -11.23 5.47 15.18
N LEU A 7 -12.45 4.94 15.35
CA LEU A 7 -13.18 4.32 14.25
C LEU A 7 -13.28 5.24 13.01
N GLU A 8 -13.49 6.54 13.19
CA GLU A 8 -13.54 7.50 12.08
C GLU A 8 -12.21 7.61 11.33
N HIS A 9 -11.07 7.44 12.01
CA HIS A 9 -9.77 7.37 11.35
C HIS A 9 -9.62 6.08 10.55
N TYR A 10 -10.13 4.95 11.03
CA TYR A 10 -10.14 3.68 10.30
C TYR A 10 -11.00 3.78 9.04
N LYS A 11 -12.21 4.36 9.15
CA LYS A 11 -13.09 4.64 8.00
C LYS A 11 -12.42 5.57 7.00
N ALA A 12 -11.82 6.66 7.48
CA ALA A 12 -11.07 7.59 6.63
C ALA A 12 -9.90 6.88 5.92
N GLY A 13 -9.13 6.03 6.62
CA GLY A 13 -8.06 5.24 6.01
C GLY A 13 -8.55 4.39 4.84
N MET A 14 -9.57 3.55 5.06
CA MET A 14 -10.10 2.68 3.99
C MET A 14 -10.74 3.47 2.84
N VAL A 15 -11.55 4.49 3.15
CA VAL A 15 -12.25 5.29 2.14
C VAL A 15 -11.29 6.17 1.34
N LEU A 16 -10.33 6.82 1.99
CA LEU A 16 -9.36 7.67 1.28
C LEU A 16 -8.33 6.85 0.52
N SER A 17 -8.03 5.62 0.95
CA SER A 17 -7.27 4.66 0.15
C SER A 17 -7.93 4.45 -1.21
N GLY A 18 -9.23 4.11 -1.24
CA GLY A 18 -9.96 3.94 -2.50
C GLY A 18 -10.18 5.22 -3.29
N ALA A 19 -10.31 6.37 -2.62
CA ALA A 19 -10.34 7.66 -3.31
C ALA A 19 -8.99 8.00 -3.96
N GLY A 20 -7.88 7.69 -3.28
CA GLY A 20 -6.53 7.87 -3.80
C GLY A 20 -6.29 7.03 -5.05
N ASP A 21 -6.66 5.74 -4.99
CA ASP A 21 -6.70 4.84 -6.14
C ASP A 21 -7.52 5.45 -7.29
N ALA A 22 -8.83 5.66 -7.12
CA ALA A 22 -9.69 6.11 -8.22
C ALA A 22 -9.20 7.43 -8.87
N ILE A 23 -8.64 8.34 -8.07
CA ILE A 23 -8.10 9.61 -8.58
C ILE A 23 -6.76 9.41 -9.30
N GLY A 24 -5.86 8.56 -8.76
CA GLY A 24 -4.57 8.23 -9.38
C GLY A 24 -4.73 7.42 -10.65
N TYR A 25 -5.70 6.49 -10.67
CA TYR A 25 -5.96 5.55 -11.76
C TYR A 25 -6.31 6.24 -13.07
N GLN A 26 -7.00 7.38 -12.98
CA GLN A 26 -7.28 8.25 -14.13
C GLN A 26 -6.02 8.67 -14.90
N TRP A 27 -4.85 8.60 -14.25
CA TRP A 27 -3.56 9.05 -14.75
C TRP A 27 -2.50 7.94 -14.84
N GLU A 28 -2.79 6.69 -14.46
CA GLU A 28 -1.82 5.57 -14.36
C GLU A 28 -0.94 5.45 -15.62
N PHE A 29 -1.53 5.57 -16.82
CA PHE A 29 -0.81 5.46 -18.10
C PHE A 29 -0.38 6.82 -18.70
N SER A 30 -0.35 7.88 -17.90
CA SER A 30 0.16 9.19 -18.26
C SER A 30 1.57 9.38 -17.69
N PHE A 31 2.60 9.19 -18.53
CA PHE A 31 4.01 9.14 -18.09
C PHE A 31 4.67 10.52 -17.86
N SER A 32 3.89 11.54 -17.47
CA SER A 32 4.37 12.92 -17.26
C SER A 32 3.57 13.59 -16.15
N GLY A 33 4.15 13.64 -14.95
CA GLY A 33 3.64 14.38 -13.80
C GLY A 33 3.28 15.83 -14.16
N PRO A 34 4.15 16.61 -14.84
CA PRO A 34 3.81 17.97 -15.27
C PRO A 34 2.53 18.06 -16.12
N ASP A 35 2.31 17.10 -17.02
CA ASP A 35 1.10 17.08 -17.86
C ASP A 35 -0.14 16.66 -17.07
N ILE A 36 -0.01 15.71 -16.14
CA ILE A 36 -1.07 15.33 -15.20
C ILE A 36 -1.48 16.55 -14.37
N HIS A 37 -0.53 17.25 -13.76
CA HIS A 37 -0.78 18.47 -12.97
C HIS A 37 -1.48 19.56 -13.80
N LYS A 38 -1.08 19.73 -15.06
CA LYS A 38 -1.74 20.65 -16.00
C LYS A 38 -3.17 20.20 -16.31
N ALA A 39 -3.43 18.90 -16.44
CA ALA A 39 -4.77 18.35 -16.65
C ALA A 39 -5.66 18.57 -15.42
N VAL A 40 -5.18 18.24 -14.21
CA VAL A 40 -5.87 18.50 -12.94
C VAL A 40 -6.21 19.98 -12.79
N LYS A 41 -5.28 20.88 -13.12
CA LYS A 41 -5.54 22.33 -13.11
C LYS A 41 -6.64 22.74 -14.10
N LYS A 42 -6.71 22.12 -15.29
CA LYS A 42 -7.79 22.37 -16.26
C LYS A 42 -9.16 21.89 -15.78
N LEU A 43 -9.20 20.85 -14.95
CA LEU A 43 -10.41 20.41 -14.24
C LEU A 43 -10.81 21.37 -13.09
N GLY A 44 -9.99 22.38 -12.80
CA GLY A 44 -10.20 23.36 -11.73
C GLY A 44 -9.62 22.93 -10.38
N GLY A 45 -8.69 21.98 -10.39
CA GLY A 45 -7.99 21.47 -9.21
C GLY A 45 -8.69 20.28 -8.57
N LEU A 46 -8.03 19.70 -7.56
CA LEU A 46 -8.48 18.49 -6.86
C LEU A 46 -9.89 18.63 -6.28
N LYS A 47 -10.26 19.81 -5.80
CA LYS A 47 -11.60 20.14 -5.26
C LYS A 47 -12.76 20.04 -6.25
N ASN A 48 -12.48 19.90 -7.54
CA ASN A 48 -13.48 19.75 -8.60
C ASN A 48 -13.51 18.34 -9.19
N ILE A 49 -12.68 17.42 -8.67
CA ILE A 49 -12.73 16.01 -9.04
C ILE A 49 -13.86 15.35 -8.26
N ILE A 50 -14.94 15.02 -8.97
CA ILE A 50 -16.11 14.35 -8.40
C ILE A 50 -15.94 12.85 -8.60
N VAL A 51 -15.42 12.17 -7.59
CA VAL A 51 -15.20 10.72 -7.64
C VAL A 51 -16.54 10.00 -7.52
N LYS A 52 -16.96 9.43 -8.64
CA LYS A 52 -18.17 8.60 -8.80
C LYS A 52 -18.10 7.84 -10.12
N LEU A 53 -18.84 6.75 -10.21
CA LEU A 53 -19.08 6.04 -11.45
C LEU A 53 -19.92 6.86 -12.46
N PRO A 54 -19.73 6.63 -13.77
CA PRO A 54 -18.75 5.73 -14.38
C PRO A 54 -17.35 6.34 -14.55
N ASP A 55 -17.18 7.63 -14.26
CA ASP A 55 -16.01 8.40 -14.68
C ASP A 55 -14.76 8.15 -13.81
N TRP A 56 -14.95 7.82 -12.53
CA TRP A 56 -13.87 7.58 -11.57
C TRP A 56 -14.10 6.22 -10.89
N LEU A 57 -13.67 5.18 -11.60
CA LEU A 57 -13.65 3.78 -11.16
C LEU A 57 -12.44 3.55 -10.24
N VAL A 58 -12.57 2.70 -9.21
CA VAL A 58 -11.38 2.21 -8.48
C VAL A 58 -10.65 1.13 -9.31
N SER A 59 -9.32 1.03 -9.22
CA SER A 59 -8.53 0.02 -9.94
C SER A 59 -8.55 -1.34 -9.24
N ASP A 60 -7.66 -2.26 -9.66
CA ASP A 60 -7.48 -3.54 -8.98
C ASP A 60 -6.95 -3.39 -7.56
N ASP A 61 -6.31 -2.26 -7.25
CA ASP A 61 -5.78 -1.89 -5.94
C ASP A 61 -6.84 -1.94 -4.86
N THR A 62 -7.90 -1.14 -4.99
CA THR A 62 -9.00 -1.13 -4.00
C THR A 62 -9.74 -2.45 -3.98
N VAL A 63 -9.96 -3.09 -5.13
CA VAL A 63 -10.66 -4.39 -5.19
C VAL A 63 -9.91 -5.45 -4.38
N LEU A 64 -8.60 -5.54 -4.56
CA LEU A 64 -7.79 -6.51 -3.81
C LEU A 64 -7.53 -6.08 -2.37
N HIS A 65 -7.43 -4.78 -2.07
CA HIS A 65 -7.36 -4.27 -0.70
C HIS A 65 -8.63 -4.58 0.10
N LEU A 66 -9.80 -4.42 -0.51
CA LEU A 66 -11.09 -4.88 0.03
C LEU A 66 -11.11 -6.39 0.23
N ALA A 67 -10.61 -7.17 -0.73
CA ALA A 67 -10.55 -8.63 -0.59
C ALA A 67 -9.73 -9.05 0.65
N THR A 68 -8.58 -8.41 0.88
CA THR A 68 -7.77 -8.64 2.10
C THR A 68 -8.52 -8.18 3.36
N ALA A 69 -9.13 -6.99 3.32
CA ALA A 69 -9.83 -6.41 4.47
C ALA A 69 -11.06 -7.24 4.88
N GLU A 70 -11.85 -7.71 3.92
CA GLU A 70 -13.02 -8.56 4.15
C GLU A 70 -12.63 -9.93 4.70
N ALA A 71 -11.49 -10.50 4.28
CA ALA A 71 -10.97 -11.74 4.86
C ALA A 71 -10.57 -11.56 6.33
N LEU A 72 -9.82 -10.49 6.63
CA LEU A 72 -9.40 -10.16 7.99
C LEU A 72 -10.59 -9.85 8.91
N ALA A 73 -11.62 -9.18 8.38
CA ALA A 73 -12.85 -8.85 9.10
C ALA A 73 -13.66 -10.08 9.55
N THR A 74 -13.37 -11.27 9.02
CA THR A 74 -14.00 -12.52 9.51
C THR A 74 -13.53 -12.92 10.91
N GLY A 75 -12.40 -12.36 11.38
CA GLY A 75 -11.79 -12.74 12.66
C GLY A 75 -11.06 -14.10 12.63
N LYS A 76 -11.01 -14.79 11.49
CA LYS A 76 -10.21 -16.00 11.31
C LYS A 76 -8.72 -15.71 11.51
N GLU A 77 -7.97 -16.72 11.93
CA GLU A 77 -6.52 -16.65 12.14
C GLU A 77 -5.82 -17.87 11.54
N GLY A 78 -4.48 -17.83 11.47
CA GLY A 78 -3.68 -18.95 10.96
C GLY A 78 -4.05 -19.35 9.52
N GLU A 79 -4.05 -20.66 9.24
CA GLU A 79 -4.37 -21.16 7.91
C GLU A 79 -5.80 -20.85 7.46
N GLU A 80 -6.79 -20.84 8.37
CA GLU A 80 -8.17 -20.50 8.00
C GLU A 80 -8.28 -19.08 7.43
N LEU A 81 -7.52 -18.13 7.98
CA LEU A 81 -7.41 -16.79 7.42
C LEU A 81 -6.76 -16.81 6.03
N LEU A 82 -5.66 -17.55 5.86
CA LEU A 82 -4.96 -17.60 4.57
C LEU A 82 -5.83 -18.21 3.46
N GLN A 83 -6.64 -19.22 3.80
CA GLN A 83 -7.62 -19.80 2.89
C GLN A 83 -8.75 -18.82 2.55
N GLU A 84 -9.23 -18.06 3.53
CA GLU A 84 -10.22 -17.00 3.29
C GLU A 84 -9.66 -15.91 2.38
N VAL A 85 -8.43 -15.42 2.64
CA VAL A 85 -7.77 -14.42 1.79
C VAL A 85 -7.62 -14.94 0.35
N ALA A 86 -7.14 -16.19 0.19
CA ALA A 86 -7.02 -16.80 -1.14
C ALA A 86 -8.37 -16.89 -1.87
N SER A 87 -9.44 -17.28 -1.16
CA SER A 87 -10.80 -17.29 -1.71
C SER A 87 -11.28 -15.90 -2.14
N ARG A 88 -10.98 -14.88 -1.32
CA ARG A 88 -11.37 -13.48 -1.61
C ARG A 88 -10.59 -12.91 -2.79
N TYR A 89 -9.32 -13.26 -2.96
CA TYR A 89 -8.57 -12.86 -4.15
C TYR A 89 -9.12 -13.51 -5.43
N VAL A 90 -9.47 -14.80 -5.38
CA VAL A 90 -10.13 -15.48 -6.52
C VAL A 90 -11.48 -14.82 -6.86
N GLU A 91 -12.26 -14.44 -5.85
CA GLU A 91 -13.53 -13.74 -6.07
C GLU A 91 -13.30 -12.32 -6.62
N GLY A 92 -12.37 -11.56 -6.04
CA GLY A 92 -12.04 -10.20 -6.47
C GLY A 92 -11.55 -10.12 -7.91
N MET A 93 -10.83 -11.15 -8.40
CA MET A 93 -10.41 -11.22 -9.81
C MET A 93 -11.57 -11.30 -10.81
N LYS A 94 -12.81 -11.58 -10.37
CA LYS A 94 -14.00 -11.53 -11.22
C LYS A 94 -14.50 -10.09 -11.46
N ASP A 95 -14.05 -9.13 -10.66
CA ASP A 95 -14.41 -7.71 -10.71
C ASP A 95 -13.28 -6.86 -11.31
N MET A 96 -12.59 -7.36 -12.34
CA MET A 96 -11.41 -6.70 -12.93
C MET A 96 -11.70 -6.00 -14.27
N GLU A 97 -12.95 -6.01 -14.72
CA GLU A 97 -13.32 -5.35 -15.97
C GLU A 97 -13.06 -3.85 -15.87
N GLY A 98 -12.18 -3.34 -16.74
CA GLY A 98 -11.80 -1.94 -16.75
C GLY A 98 -10.83 -1.51 -15.64
N ARG A 99 -10.28 -2.44 -14.84
CA ARG A 99 -9.45 -2.13 -13.64
C ARG A 99 -7.96 -2.46 -13.76
N LYS A 100 -7.53 -3.06 -14.87
CA LYS A 100 -6.11 -3.27 -15.28
C LYS A 100 -5.22 -4.04 -14.29
N PRO A 101 -5.65 -5.21 -13.77
CA PRO A 101 -4.82 -5.97 -12.85
C PRO A 101 -3.43 -6.33 -13.37
N GLY A 102 -2.44 -6.20 -12.48
CA GLY A 102 -1.05 -6.52 -12.79
C GLY A 102 -0.83 -8.00 -13.15
N PRO A 103 0.14 -8.32 -14.03
CA PRO A 103 0.36 -9.69 -14.53
C PRO A 103 0.71 -10.70 -13.43
N SER A 104 1.50 -10.29 -12.43
CA SER A 104 1.85 -11.15 -11.28
C SER A 104 0.64 -11.43 -10.39
N SER A 105 -0.24 -10.44 -10.19
CA SER A 105 -1.52 -10.63 -9.49
C SER A 105 -2.41 -11.65 -10.23
N ILE A 106 -2.60 -11.48 -11.55
CA ILE A 106 -3.39 -12.41 -12.38
C ILE A 106 -2.83 -13.83 -12.30
N LEU A 107 -1.52 -13.97 -12.56
CA LEU A 107 -0.85 -15.27 -12.58
C LEU A 107 -0.93 -15.95 -11.21
N GLY A 108 -0.64 -15.21 -10.14
CA GLY A 108 -0.70 -15.73 -8.78
C GLY A 108 -2.09 -16.23 -8.40
N VAL A 109 -3.13 -15.40 -8.61
CA VAL A 109 -4.51 -15.80 -8.27
C VAL A 109 -4.97 -17.01 -9.09
N SER A 110 -4.56 -17.12 -10.36
CA SER A 110 -4.91 -18.27 -11.20
C SER A 110 -4.35 -19.61 -10.69
N GLN A 111 -3.33 -19.58 -9.82
CA GLN A 111 -2.71 -20.77 -9.23
C GLN A 111 -3.29 -21.15 -7.86
N LEU A 112 -4.04 -20.25 -7.22
CA LEU A 112 -4.64 -20.49 -5.91
C LEU A 112 -5.73 -21.57 -6.00
N LYS A 113 -5.80 -22.41 -4.96
CA LYS A 113 -6.77 -23.49 -4.79
C LYS A 113 -7.38 -23.43 -3.40
N PRO A 114 -8.13 -22.37 -3.07
CA PRO A 114 -8.71 -22.18 -1.74
C PRO A 114 -9.58 -23.39 -1.35
N GLY A 115 -9.48 -23.82 -0.09
CA GLY A 115 -10.15 -25.02 0.42
C GLY A 115 -9.35 -26.32 0.30
N THR A 116 -8.12 -26.25 -0.24
CA THR A 116 -7.16 -27.36 -0.21
C THR A 116 -5.99 -27.01 0.71
N GLU A 117 -5.46 -27.98 1.47
CA GLU A 117 -4.31 -27.77 2.38
C GLU A 117 -3.13 -27.17 1.62
N GLY A 118 -2.61 -26.03 2.10
CA GLY A 118 -1.55 -25.29 1.42
C GLY A 118 -1.95 -24.67 0.06
N GLY A 119 -3.21 -24.74 -0.35
CA GLY A 119 -3.72 -24.25 -1.63
C GLY A 119 -3.66 -22.72 -1.82
N TYR A 120 -3.30 -21.98 -0.78
CA TYR A 120 -2.98 -20.55 -0.86
C TYR A 120 -1.53 -20.28 -1.28
N ARG A 121 -0.66 -21.31 -1.35
CA ARG A 121 0.75 -21.13 -1.71
C ARG A 121 0.97 -21.28 -3.20
N VAL A 122 1.83 -20.42 -3.74
CA VAL A 122 2.33 -20.48 -5.11
C VAL A 122 3.86 -20.57 -5.09
N ALA A 123 4.43 -21.23 -6.10
CA ALA A 123 5.87 -21.44 -6.19
C ALA A 123 6.64 -20.12 -6.31
N TYR A 124 7.91 -20.12 -5.87
CA TYR A 124 8.81 -18.99 -6.06
C TYR A 124 8.83 -18.51 -7.51
N ASN A 125 8.82 -17.20 -7.72
CA ASN A 125 8.87 -16.61 -9.05
C ASN A 125 9.82 -15.40 -9.04
N PRO A 126 10.94 -15.43 -9.79
CA PRO A 126 11.87 -14.30 -9.86
C PRO A 126 11.23 -13.01 -10.38
N GLU A 127 10.16 -13.10 -11.18
CA GLU A 127 9.42 -11.95 -11.72
C GLU A 127 8.32 -11.45 -10.77
N GLY A 128 8.16 -12.06 -9.59
CA GLY A 128 7.14 -11.73 -8.60
C GLY A 128 7.39 -10.44 -7.81
N THR A 129 8.06 -9.44 -8.40
CA THR A 129 8.59 -8.23 -7.73
C THR A 129 7.61 -7.06 -7.64
N GLY A 130 6.48 -7.13 -8.35
CA GLY A 130 5.48 -6.07 -8.49
C GLY A 130 4.87 -5.54 -7.18
N CYS A 131 4.27 -4.35 -7.26
CA CYS A 131 3.59 -3.64 -6.15
C CYS A 131 2.28 -4.31 -5.71
N GLY A 132 1.74 -5.26 -6.48
CA GLY A 132 0.40 -5.82 -6.24
C GLY A 132 0.19 -6.43 -4.86
N ALA A 133 1.27 -6.91 -4.21
CA ALA A 133 1.23 -7.32 -2.81
C ALA A 133 1.18 -6.14 -1.83
N ALA A 134 1.91 -5.05 -2.11
CA ALA A 134 1.94 -3.85 -1.29
C ALA A 134 0.58 -3.14 -1.27
N MET A 135 0.02 -2.86 -2.45
CA MET A 135 -1.18 -2.03 -2.64
C MET A 135 -2.44 -2.54 -1.92
N ARG A 136 -2.45 -3.81 -1.49
CA ARG A 136 -3.60 -4.45 -0.83
C ARG A 136 -3.37 -4.82 0.63
N SER A 137 -2.24 -4.44 1.22
CA SER A 137 -1.81 -4.97 2.52
C SER A 137 -1.98 -4.00 3.69
N MET A 138 -2.40 -2.76 3.45
CA MET A 138 -2.56 -1.75 4.51
C MET A 138 -3.51 -2.22 5.62
N CYS A 139 -4.63 -2.88 5.26
CA CYS A 139 -5.63 -3.34 6.22
C CYS A 139 -5.11 -4.39 7.22
N ILE A 140 -3.98 -5.05 6.93
CA ILE A 140 -3.29 -5.93 7.89
C ILE A 140 -2.78 -5.11 9.08
N GLY A 141 -2.26 -3.91 8.85
CA GLY A 141 -1.86 -2.97 9.90
C GLY A 141 -3.02 -2.41 10.72
N LEU A 142 -4.22 -2.32 10.12
CA LEU A 142 -5.44 -1.97 10.86
C LEU A 142 -5.85 -3.10 11.81
N ARG A 143 -5.67 -4.37 11.40
CA ARG A 143 -6.01 -5.57 12.19
C ARG A 143 -5.02 -5.85 13.31
N TYR A 144 -3.73 -5.58 13.08
CA TYR A 144 -2.63 -5.87 14.01
C TYR A 144 -1.82 -4.60 14.34
N PRO A 145 -2.44 -3.55 14.91
CA PRO A 145 -1.78 -2.26 15.07
C PRO A 145 -0.83 -2.19 16.26
N GLN A 146 -0.87 -3.12 17.22
CA GLN A 146 -0.08 -3.00 18.46
C GLN A 146 1.37 -3.47 18.26
N PRO A 147 2.35 -2.84 18.92
CA PRO A 147 3.77 -3.22 18.80
C PRO A 147 4.04 -4.71 19.07
N GLU A 148 3.32 -5.30 20.02
CA GLU A 148 3.45 -6.71 20.42
C GLU A 148 2.93 -7.68 19.33
N GLN A 149 2.14 -7.17 18.37
CA GLN A 149 1.58 -7.95 17.26
C GLN A 149 2.46 -7.93 16.00
N LEU A 150 3.66 -7.34 16.06
CA LEU A 150 4.57 -7.23 14.90
C LEU A 150 4.80 -8.59 14.21
N SER A 151 5.02 -9.66 14.97
CA SER A 151 5.22 -11.00 14.39
C SER A 151 3.99 -11.51 13.64
N SER A 152 2.78 -11.27 14.16
CA SER A 152 1.53 -11.63 13.50
C SER A 152 1.29 -10.79 12.24
N LEU A 153 1.51 -9.47 12.32
CA LEU A 153 1.41 -8.55 11.17
C LEU A 153 2.33 -9.02 10.04
N VAL A 154 3.60 -9.29 10.37
CA VAL A 154 4.61 -9.74 9.41
C VAL A 154 4.25 -11.09 8.81
N ALA A 155 3.85 -12.07 9.63
CA ALA A 155 3.47 -13.40 9.14
C ALA A 155 2.32 -13.33 8.13
N VAL A 156 1.26 -12.58 8.47
CA VAL A 156 0.11 -12.40 7.57
C VAL A 156 0.53 -11.66 6.30
N ALA A 157 1.25 -10.53 6.40
CA ALA A 157 1.68 -9.75 5.23
C ALA A 157 2.59 -10.55 4.28
N VAL A 158 3.52 -11.35 4.82
CA VAL A 158 4.39 -12.22 4.01
C VAL A 158 3.56 -13.29 3.30
N GLU A 159 2.70 -14.01 4.02
CA GLU A 159 1.88 -15.09 3.43
C GLU A 159 0.90 -14.56 2.39
N THR A 160 0.17 -13.48 2.69
CA THR A 160 -0.82 -12.91 1.74
C THR A 160 -0.16 -12.21 0.55
N GLY A 161 1.04 -11.66 0.73
CA GLY A 161 1.84 -11.09 -0.36
C GLY A 161 2.32 -12.18 -1.32
N ARG A 162 2.92 -13.24 -0.78
CA ARG A 162 3.49 -14.33 -1.59
C ARG A 162 2.46 -15.23 -2.27
N MET A 163 1.16 -15.13 -1.95
CA MET A 163 0.06 -15.72 -2.74
C MET A 163 0.11 -15.32 -4.23
N THR A 164 0.72 -14.18 -4.54
CA THR A 164 0.85 -13.71 -5.94
C THR A 164 2.21 -13.12 -6.29
N HIS A 165 2.95 -12.66 -5.28
CA HIS A 165 4.26 -12.03 -5.43
C HIS A 165 5.29 -12.82 -4.60
N PRO A 166 5.60 -14.07 -4.98
CA PRO A 166 6.48 -14.96 -4.23
C PRO A 166 7.96 -14.61 -4.48
N HIS A 167 8.31 -13.33 -4.31
CA HIS A 167 9.64 -12.76 -4.36
C HIS A 167 9.80 -11.74 -3.21
N PRO A 168 10.93 -11.67 -2.50
CA PRO A 168 11.12 -10.74 -1.38
C PRO A 168 10.84 -9.28 -1.72
N THR A 169 11.31 -8.76 -2.86
CA THR A 169 10.92 -7.42 -3.34
C THR A 169 9.40 -7.17 -3.36
N GLY A 170 8.61 -8.17 -3.74
CA GLY A 170 7.15 -8.06 -3.81
C GLY A 170 6.50 -8.16 -2.42
N PHE A 171 6.66 -9.30 -1.72
CA PHE A 171 5.96 -9.51 -0.44
C PHE A 171 6.50 -8.63 0.70
N LEU A 172 7.75 -8.15 0.67
CA LEU A 172 8.20 -7.16 1.65
C LEU A 172 7.54 -5.79 1.44
N GLY A 173 7.02 -5.51 0.24
CA GLY A 173 6.13 -4.38 0.01
C GLY A 173 4.79 -4.50 0.75
N ALA A 174 4.25 -5.71 0.88
CA ALA A 174 3.10 -5.98 1.75
C ALA A 174 3.44 -5.69 3.21
N VAL A 175 4.61 -6.14 3.68
CA VAL A 175 5.11 -5.86 5.03
C VAL A 175 5.23 -4.35 5.26
N ALA A 176 5.82 -3.61 4.32
CA ALA A 176 5.96 -2.15 4.44
C ALA A 176 4.59 -1.45 4.55
N SER A 177 3.65 -1.79 3.67
CA SER A 177 2.31 -1.16 3.65
C SER A 177 1.52 -1.46 4.92
N ALA A 178 1.55 -2.71 5.40
CA ALA A 178 0.95 -3.11 6.67
C ALA A 178 1.60 -2.39 7.86
N LEU A 179 2.93 -2.36 7.91
CA LEU A 179 3.68 -1.76 9.02
C LEU A 179 3.44 -0.25 9.12
N PHE A 180 3.48 0.47 8.00
CA PHE A 180 3.25 1.92 7.97
C PHE A 180 1.83 2.25 8.42
N THR A 181 0.87 1.40 8.06
CA THR A 181 -0.50 1.52 8.53
C THR A 181 -0.61 1.33 10.04
N ALA A 182 0.06 0.32 10.60
CA ALA A 182 0.12 0.14 12.05
C ALA A 182 0.79 1.34 12.75
N TYR A 183 1.88 1.87 12.19
CA TYR A 183 2.54 3.06 12.71
C TYR A 183 1.68 4.33 12.65
N ALA A 184 0.86 4.47 11.60
CA ALA A 184 -0.14 5.54 11.50
C ALA A 184 -1.16 5.45 12.64
N VAL A 185 -1.68 4.25 12.92
CA VAL A 185 -2.61 3.98 14.04
C VAL A 185 -1.95 4.30 15.39
N GLN A 186 -0.69 3.91 15.57
CA GLN A 186 0.11 4.17 16.77
C GLN A 186 0.52 5.64 16.95
N ARG A 187 0.27 6.51 15.96
CA ARG A 187 0.79 7.89 15.91
C ARG A 187 2.32 7.95 16.04
N ARG A 188 3.02 6.94 15.53
CA ARG A 188 4.48 6.89 15.51
C ARG A 188 5.00 7.98 14.56
N PRO A 189 6.06 8.75 14.91
CA PRO A 189 6.59 9.77 14.01
C PRO A 189 6.98 9.22 12.64
N ILE A 190 6.49 9.83 11.56
CA ILE A 190 6.64 9.35 10.17
C ILE A 190 8.11 9.17 9.80
N THR A 191 8.99 10.04 10.29
CA THR A 191 10.45 9.97 10.09
C THR A 191 11.07 8.65 10.53
N THR A 192 10.43 7.91 11.43
CA THR A 192 10.94 6.62 11.96
C THR A 192 10.43 5.40 11.21
N TRP A 193 9.47 5.56 10.28
CA TRP A 193 8.73 4.42 9.70
C TRP A 193 9.63 3.53 8.85
N GLY A 194 10.37 4.09 7.91
CA GLY A 194 11.29 3.32 7.08
C GLY A 194 12.44 2.69 7.88
N LEU A 195 12.90 3.33 8.95
CA LEU A 195 13.89 2.73 9.86
C LEU A 195 13.29 1.49 10.57
N GLY A 196 12.06 1.59 11.07
CA GLY A 196 11.35 0.45 11.66
C GLY A 196 11.12 -0.69 10.65
N LEU A 197 10.86 -0.37 9.38
CA LEU A 197 10.78 -1.37 8.32
C LEU A 197 12.10 -2.16 8.18
N VAL A 198 13.22 -1.45 8.02
CA VAL A 198 14.53 -2.08 7.80
C VAL A 198 15.05 -2.79 9.04
N LYS A 199 14.89 -2.20 10.23
CA LYS A 199 15.53 -2.69 11.46
C LYS A 199 14.66 -3.59 12.32
N GLU A 200 13.35 -3.57 12.15
CA GLU A 200 12.41 -4.36 12.97
C GLU A 200 11.66 -5.38 12.08
N ALA A 201 10.90 -4.89 11.10
CA ALA A 201 9.98 -5.74 10.33
C ALA A 201 10.68 -6.67 9.32
N CYS A 202 11.69 -6.19 8.60
CA CYS A 202 12.46 -7.03 7.66
C CYS A 202 13.18 -8.20 8.38
N PRO A 203 13.90 -8.00 9.50
CA PRO A 203 14.45 -9.10 10.27
C PRO A 203 13.39 -10.10 10.76
N ALA A 204 12.25 -9.62 11.27
CA ALA A 204 11.14 -10.47 11.68
C ALA A 204 10.57 -11.28 10.50
N ALA A 205 10.46 -10.67 9.31
CA ALA A 205 9.99 -11.33 8.10
C ALA A 205 10.95 -12.43 7.64
N LYS A 206 12.26 -12.17 7.72
CA LYS A 206 13.28 -13.16 7.37
C LYS A 206 13.23 -14.37 8.30
N GLU A 207 13.07 -14.13 9.60
CA GLU A 207 12.92 -15.20 10.59
C GLU A 207 11.63 -16.01 10.39
N PHE A 208 10.53 -15.33 10.08
CA PHE A 208 9.27 -15.98 9.73
C PHE A 208 9.42 -16.88 8.49
N VAL A 209 10.05 -16.40 7.41
CA VAL A 209 10.27 -17.22 6.20
C VAL A 209 11.05 -18.49 6.50
N LYS A 210 12.12 -18.39 7.31
CA LYS A 210 12.90 -19.56 7.76
C LYS A 210 12.06 -20.55 8.53
N THR A 211 11.30 -20.05 9.51
CA THR A 211 10.45 -20.89 10.37
C THR A 211 9.32 -21.55 9.58
N ALA A 212 8.70 -20.82 8.64
CA ALA A 212 7.63 -21.33 7.79
C ALA A 212 8.11 -22.37 6.76
N GLY A 213 9.41 -22.44 6.47
CA GLY A 213 10.03 -23.51 5.70
C GLY A 213 9.61 -23.58 4.23
N TYR A 214 9.23 -22.46 3.61
CA TYR A 214 8.75 -22.43 2.22
C TYR A 214 9.53 -21.44 1.36
N ALA A 215 10.13 -21.93 0.26
CA ALA A 215 10.98 -21.18 -0.67
C ALA A 215 12.13 -20.40 0.03
N VAL A 216 12.73 -21.02 1.06
CA VAL A 216 13.69 -20.36 1.94
C VAL A 216 14.96 -19.98 1.18
N GLU A 217 15.55 -20.92 0.44
CA GLU A 217 16.83 -20.71 -0.26
C GLU A 217 16.72 -19.59 -1.31
N GLU A 218 15.66 -19.61 -2.12
CA GLU A 218 15.42 -18.58 -3.15
C GLU A 218 15.15 -17.21 -2.51
N THR A 219 14.37 -17.18 -1.44
CA THR A 219 14.04 -15.94 -0.74
C THR A 219 15.26 -15.34 -0.06
N GLU A 220 16.13 -16.15 0.55
CA GLU A 220 17.36 -15.65 1.17
C GLU A 220 18.36 -15.13 0.14
N ARG A 221 18.45 -15.77 -1.02
CA ARG A 221 19.31 -15.32 -2.14
C ARG A 221 18.92 -13.92 -2.61
N ASP A 222 17.62 -13.66 -2.79
CA ASP A 222 17.13 -12.43 -3.43
C ASP A 222 16.70 -11.35 -2.42
N TRP A 223 16.93 -11.58 -1.12
CA TRP A 223 16.51 -10.69 -0.02
C TRP A 223 17.11 -9.27 -0.08
N GLY A 224 18.40 -9.19 -0.43
CA GLY A 224 19.22 -7.99 -0.24
C GLY A 224 18.70 -6.75 -0.95
N PHE A 225 18.18 -6.92 -2.18
CA PHE A 225 17.74 -5.82 -3.04
C PHE A 225 16.75 -4.88 -2.34
N PHE A 226 15.72 -5.42 -1.68
CA PHE A 226 14.70 -4.62 -1.01
C PHE A 226 15.32 -3.80 0.12
N THR A 227 16.07 -4.44 1.02
CA THR A 227 16.67 -3.76 2.17
C THR A 227 17.69 -2.71 1.77
N GLU A 228 18.54 -3.00 0.78
CA GLU A 228 19.56 -2.07 0.28
C GLU A 228 18.92 -0.83 -0.36
N LYS A 229 17.84 -0.99 -1.13
CA LYS A 229 17.09 0.14 -1.71
C LYS A 229 16.45 1.02 -0.64
N TRP A 230 15.91 0.42 0.41
CA TRP A 230 15.32 1.17 1.53
C TRP A 230 16.37 1.90 2.36
N GLU A 231 17.52 1.26 2.65
CA GLU A 231 18.63 1.93 3.34
C GLU A 231 19.18 3.11 2.53
N TRP A 232 19.32 2.94 1.21
CA TRP A 232 19.69 4.03 0.30
C TRP A 232 18.68 5.19 0.32
N TYR A 233 17.37 4.91 0.27
CA TYR A 233 16.34 5.94 0.34
C TYR A 233 16.38 6.71 1.67
N LEU A 234 16.57 5.99 2.79
CA LEU A 234 16.68 6.61 4.10
C LEU A 234 17.90 7.52 4.19
N GLU A 235 19.05 7.10 3.65
CA GLU A 235 20.24 7.96 3.58
C GLU A 235 19.98 9.20 2.71
N LEU A 236 19.36 9.02 1.53
CA LEU A 236 19.01 10.11 0.62
C LEU A 236 18.13 11.18 1.29
N ARG A 237 17.26 10.78 2.22
CA ARG A 237 16.38 11.68 2.98
C ARG A 237 16.94 12.12 4.34
N GLY A 238 18.15 11.70 4.72
CA GLY A 238 18.73 12.00 6.03
C GLY A 238 18.04 11.26 7.19
N LEU A 239 17.31 10.19 6.90
CA LEU A 239 16.47 9.43 7.83
C LEU A 239 17.12 8.14 8.36
N SER A 240 18.43 7.95 8.16
CA SER A 240 19.15 6.76 8.67
C SER A 240 19.07 6.59 10.20
N LEU A 241 18.78 7.67 10.93
CA LEU A 241 18.53 7.66 12.38
C LEU A 241 17.06 7.94 12.75
N GLY A 242 16.18 8.13 11.77
CA GLY A 242 14.75 8.42 11.98
C GLY A 242 14.45 9.80 12.57
N THR A 243 15.39 10.74 12.49
CA THR A 243 15.30 12.08 13.07
C THR A 243 15.15 13.17 12.00
N GLU A 244 14.51 14.27 12.37
CA GLU A 244 14.47 15.52 11.57
C GLU A 244 15.85 16.22 11.53
N PRO A 245 16.12 17.08 10.53
CA PRO A 245 15.25 17.44 9.41
C PRO A 245 15.27 16.41 8.27
N VAL A 246 14.12 16.18 7.61
CA VAL A 246 14.08 15.50 6.31
C VAL A 246 14.83 16.31 5.25
N ILE A 247 15.73 15.67 4.52
CA ILE A 247 16.50 16.30 3.44
C ILE A 247 15.70 16.27 2.14
N TRP A 248 15.43 17.44 1.57
CA TRP A 248 14.78 17.61 0.28
C TRP A 248 15.72 18.26 -0.74
N PRO A 249 15.62 17.91 -2.02
CA PRO A 249 16.25 18.70 -3.08
C PRO A 249 15.69 20.14 -3.13
N ASP A 250 16.51 21.11 -3.52
CA ASP A 250 16.11 22.53 -3.64
C ASP A 250 14.89 22.74 -4.55
N GLN A 251 14.81 21.94 -5.62
CA GLN A 251 13.65 21.87 -6.52
C GLN A 251 13.07 20.46 -6.44
N TYR A 252 11.80 20.38 -6.06
CA TYR A 252 11.10 19.10 -5.91
C TYR A 252 9.64 19.20 -6.40
N GLY A 253 9.45 19.84 -7.55
CA GLY A 253 8.17 19.95 -8.25
C GLY A 253 7.84 18.69 -9.06
N PRO A 254 6.76 18.70 -9.85
CA PRO A 254 6.30 17.50 -10.57
C PRO A 254 7.36 16.88 -11.50
N ALA A 255 8.14 17.69 -12.23
CA ALA A 255 9.18 17.19 -13.13
C ALA A 255 10.36 16.58 -12.36
N GLU A 256 10.80 17.25 -11.29
CA GLU A 256 11.91 16.76 -10.46
C GLU A 256 11.52 15.50 -9.68
N ARG A 257 10.24 15.40 -9.28
CA ARG A 257 9.72 14.19 -8.62
C ARG A 257 9.65 13.01 -9.57
N ASP A 258 9.22 13.18 -10.82
CA ASP A 258 9.25 12.09 -11.80
C ASP A 258 10.66 11.52 -11.98
N GLU A 259 11.68 12.39 -12.13
CA GLU A 259 13.08 11.96 -12.24
C GLU A 259 13.57 11.29 -10.95
N ALA A 260 13.21 11.83 -9.78
CA ALA A 260 13.55 11.21 -8.50
C ALA A 260 12.90 9.82 -8.35
N TYR A 261 11.59 9.70 -8.62
CA TYR A 261 10.85 8.44 -8.50
C TYR A 261 11.37 7.40 -9.49
N LYS A 262 11.78 7.81 -10.68
CA LYS A 262 12.46 6.93 -11.64
C LYS A 262 13.75 6.34 -11.05
N SER A 263 14.51 7.09 -10.25
CA SER A 263 15.68 6.56 -9.53
C SER A 263 15.34 5.56 -8.41
N PHE A 264 14.13 5.67 -7.84
CA PHE A 264 13.63 4.74 -6.82
C PHE A 264 13.24 3.40 -7.47
N SER A 265 12.78 3.46 -8.73
CA SER A 265 12.21 2.34 -9.44
C SER A 265 13.16 1.15 -9.66
N HIS A 266 12.56 -0.03 -9.84
CA HIS A 266 13.29 -1.23 -10.24
C HIS A 266 13.66 -1.22 -11.73
N SER A 267 12.70 -0.89 -12.61
CA SER A 267 12.84 -1.01 -14.07
C SER A 267 12.26 0.17 -14.85
N GLY A 268 12.28 1.38 -14.26
CA GLY A 268 12.01 2.64 -14.95
C GLY A 268 10.58 3.17 -14.85
N TRP A 269 9.60 2.34 -14.47
CA TRP A 269 8.25 2.79 -14.12
C TRP A 269 8.10 2.77 -12.60
N ALA A 270 8.14 3.95 -11.99
CA ALA A 270 8.25 4.13 -10.56
C ALA A 270 6.94 3.86 -9.82
N GLY A 271 7.01 3.19 -8.68
CA GLY A 271 5.84 2.80 -7.88
C GLY A 271 5.29 1.41 -8.24
N ARG A 272 5.86 0.76 -9.25
CA ARG A 272 5.33 -0.48 -9.83
C ARG A 272 5.85 -1.75 -9.15
N SER A 273 6.72 -1.63 -8.15
CA SER A 273 7.34 -2.75 -7.44
C SER A 273 7.07 -2.67 -5.94
N GLY A 274 7.20 -3.80 -5.26
CA GLY A 274 6.91 -3.85 -3.83
C GLY A 274 7.86 -2.98 -2.99
N HIS A 275 9.06 -2.65 -3.47
CA HIS A 275 9.98 -1.77 -2.74
C HIS A 275 9.66 -0.28 -2.91
N ASP A 276 9.26 0.17 -4.10
CA ASP A 276 9.13 1.59 -4.42
C ASP A 276 7.71 2.14 -4.26
N ALA A 277 6.65 1.34 -4.40
CA ALA A 277 5.28 1.81 -4.15
C ALA A 277 5.10 2.38 -2.72
N PRO A 278 5.39 1.61 -1.64
CA PRO A 278 5.36 2.14 -0.27
C PRO A 278 6.44 3.20 0.00
N MET A 279 7.54 3.23 -0.76
CA MET A 279 8.60 4.24 -0.61
C MET A 279 8.14 5.62 -1.11
N ILE A 280 7.52 5.68 -2.30
CA ILE A 280 6.94 6.90 -2.85
C ILE A 280 5.77 7.35 -1.97
N ALA A 281 4.96 6.42 -1.46
CA ALA A 281 3.91 6.74 -0.50
C ALA A 281 4.46 7.39 0.79
N LEU A 282 5.55 6.84 1.36
CA LEU A 282 6.22 7.44 2.52
C LEU A 282 6.79 8.83 2.19
N ASP A 283 7.41 8.98 1.02
CA ASP A 283 7.96 10.26 0.55
C ASP A 283 6.87 11.33 0.43
N ALA A 284 5.70 10.95 -0.10
CA ALA A 284 4.55 11.81 -0.17
C ALA A 284 4.03 12.22 1.21
N LEU A 285 3.91 11.27 2.15
CA LEU A 285 3.49 11.54 3.53
C LEU A 285 4.44 12.51 4.26
N LEU A 286 5.75 12.31 4.12
CA LEU A 286 6.77 13.19 4.70
C LEU A 286 6.69 14.61 4.11
N GLY A 287 6.43 14.73 2.81
CA GLY A 287 6.39 16.02 2.11
C GLY A 287 5.06 16.79 2.24
N ALA A 288 3.96 16.09 2.47
CA ALA A 288 2.62 16.68 2.47
C ALA A 288 2.14 17.14 3.85
N GLY A 289 2.57 16.47 4.93
CA GLY A 289 1.98 16.67 6.25
C GLY A 289 0.46 16.50 6.20
N SER A 290 -0.29 17.42 6.82
CA SER A 290 -1.77 17.40 6.83
C SER A 290 -2.42 18.04 5.59
N ASN A 291 -1.71 18.20 4.47
CA ASN A 291 -2.26 18.80 3.26
C ASN A 291 -2.64 17.73 2.22
N TRP A 292 -3.94 17.49 2.06
CA TRP A 292 -4.48 16.52 1.10
C TRP A 292 -4.11 16.81 -0.37
N GLU A 293 -4.11 18.09 -0.78
CA GLU A 293 -3.75 18.46 -2.16
C GLU A 293 -2.26 18.22 -2.43
N GLU A 294 -1.40 18.50 -1.44
CA GLU A 294 0.03 18.22 -1.54
C GLU A 294 0.32 16.71 -1.51
N LEU A 295 -0.46 15.93 -0.74
CA LEU A 295 -0.36 14.46 -0.74
C LEU A 295 -0.67 13.91 -2.13
N MET A 296 -1.81 14.29 -2.72
CA MET A 296 -2.19 13.82 -4.06
C MET A 296 -1.22 14.32 -5.15
N SER A 297 -0.73 15.55 -5.02
CA SER A 297 0.34 16.12 -5.87
C SER A 297 1.59 15.24 -5.92
N ARG A 298 1.96 14.61 -4.79
CA ARG A 298 3.15 13.75 -4.66
C ARG A 298 2.86 12.28 -4.97
N ALA A 299 1.80 11.73 -4.39
CA ALA A 299 1.50 10.30 -4.47
C ALA A 299 0.63 9.93 -5.68
N GLY A 300 -0.36 10.74 -6.06
CA GLY A 300 -1.33 10.36 -7.11
C GLY A 300 -1.14 11.06 -8.45
N PHE A 301 -0.29 12.09 -8.53
CA PHE A 301 -0.10 12.91 -9.74
C PHE A 301 1.37 12.91 -10.18
N HIS A 302 1.87 11.74 -10.58
CA HIS A 302 3.22 11.55 -11.12
C HIS A 302 3.21 10.58 -12.30
N GLY A 303 4.25 10.58 -13.13
CA GLY A 303 4.35 9.76 -14.34
C GLY A 303 4.63 8.26 -14.11
N GLY A 304 4.40 7.79 -12.88
CA GLY A 304 4.65 6.43 -12.43
C GLY A 304 3.37 5.61 -12.34
N ASP A 305 3.44 4.50 -11.61
CA ASP A 305 2.30 3.70 -11.18
C ASP A 305 1.66 4.45 -10.00
N SER A 306 0.68 5.30 -10.31
CA SER A 306 0.25 6.42 -9.46
C SER A 306 -0.99 6.13 -8.62
N ASP A 307 -1.84 5.20 -9.05
CA ASP A 307 -2.87 4.59 -8.21
C ASP A 307 -2.25 3.74 -7.10
N SER A 308 -1.25 2.90 -7.41
CA SER A 308 -0.57 2.06 -6.41
C SER A 308 0.13 2.83 -5.29
N THR A 309 0.74 3.96 -5.62
CA THR A 309 1.38 4.83 -4.62
C THR A 309 0.31 5.63 -3.85
N ALA A 310 -0.74 6.10 -4.52
CA ALA A 310 -1.83 6.85 -3.91
C ALA A 310 -2.66 6.00 -2.94
N VAL A 311 -2.98 4.75 -3.28
CA VAL A 311 -3.81 3.87 -2.42
C VAL A 311 -3.14 3.64 -1.07
N ILE A 312 -1.81 3.44 -1.06
CA ILE A 312 -1.00 3.26 0.16
C ILE A 312 -0.89 4.58 0.93
N ALA A 313 -0.52 5.67 0.26
CA ALA A 313 -0.29 6.97 0.88
C ALA A 313 -1.58 7.52 1.52
N CYS A 314 -2.70 7.45 0.81
CA CYS A 314 -3.98 7.97 1.26
C CYS A 314 -4.57 7.14 2.40
N CYS A 315 -4.32 5.82 2.43
CA CYS A 315 -4.70 4.99 3.59
C CYS A 315 -4.00 5.49 4.86
N CYS A 316 -2.68 5.64 4.81
CA CYS A 316 -1.89 6.12 5.94
C CYS A 316 -2.26 7.55 6.33
N TRP A 317 -2.48 8.42 5.35
CA TRP A 317 -2.86 9.81 5.58
C TRP A 317 -4.24 9.93 6.23
N GLY A 318 -5.24 9.16 5.78
CA GLY A 318 -6.57 9.13 6.39
C GLY A 318 -6.56 8.66 7.84
N LEU A 319 -5.67 7.73 8.19
CA LEU A 319 -5.49 7.33 9.58
C LEU A 319 -4.86 8.44 10.43
N LEU A 320 -3.95 9.22 9.82
CA LEU A 320 -3.29 10.32 10.49
C LEU A 320 -4.21 11.53 10.70
N TYR A 321 -5.00 11.90 9.70
CA TYR A 321 -5.69 13.20 9.64
C TYR A 321 -7.21 13.11 9.46
N GLY A 322 -7.77 11.91 9.35
CA GLY A 322 -9.19 11.72 9.08
C GLY A 322 -9.55 12.23 7.68
N THR A 323 -10.68 12.93 7.58
CA THR A 323 -11.16 13.57 6.33
C THR A 323 -11.02 15.09 6.37
N GLU A 324 -10.32 15.65 7.36
CA GLU A 324 -10.15 17.09 7.50
C GLU A 324 -9.38 17.67 6.30
N GLY A 325 -9.95 18.67 5.64
CA GLY A 325 -9.34 19.27 4.44
C GLY A 325 -9.51 18.46 3.15
N VAL A 326 -10.16 17.30 3.20
CA VAL A 326 -10.51 16.52 1.99
C VAL A 326 -11.84 17.03 1.42
N PRO A 327 -11.89 17.45 0.14
CA PRO A 327 -13.15 17.84 -0.50
C PRO A 327 -14.13 16.66 -0.50
N PRO A 328 -15.39 16.80 -0.02
CA PRO A 328 -16.34 15.70 0.05
C PRO A 328 -16.59 15.03 -1.30
N CYS A 329 -16.50 15.77 -2.42
CA CYS A 329 -16.67 15.23 -3.76
C CYS A 329 -15.60 14.18 -4.13
N ASN A 330 -14.46 14.13 -3.44
CA ASN A 330 -13.40 13.17 -3.70
C ASN A 330 -13.71 11.76 -3.18
N TYR A 331 -14.67 11.61 -2.27
CA TYR A 331 -14.92 10.31 -1.64
C TYR A 331 -16.41 10.02 -1.35
N SER A 332 -17.29 11.02 -1.39
CA SER A 332 -18.67 10.84 -0.92
C SER A 332 -19.46 9.81 -1.72
N ASN A 333 -19.19 9.71 -3.02
CA ASN A 333 -19.84 8.79 -3.96
C ASN A 333 -18.84 7.76 -4.52
N LEU A 334 -17.76 7.50 -3.79
CA LEU A 334 -16.75 6.52 -4.15
C LEU A 334 -17.38 5.13 -4.33
N GLU A 335 -16.95 4.43 -5.37
CA GLU A 335 -17.32 3.03 -5.58
C GLU A 335 -16.94 2.17 -4.37
N TYR A 336 -17.81 1.26 -3.96
CA TYR A 336 -17.60 0.39 -2.79
C TYR A 336 -17.42 1.08 -1.44
N ARG A 337 -17.73 2.38 -1.32
CA ARG A 337 -17.64 3.12 -0.05
C ARG A 337 -18.26 2.37 1.14
N ASP A 338 -19.48 1.84 0.99
CA ASP A 338 -20.15 1.10 2.07
C ASP A 338 -19.38 -0.15 2.49
N ARG A 339 -18.74 -0.85 1.55
CA ARG A 339 -17.90 -2.04 1.85
C ARG A 339 -16.61 -1.63 2.54
N LEU A 340 -16.00 -0.52 2.13
CA LEU A 340 -14.79 0.04 2.75
C LEU A 340 -15.07 0.47 4.18
N GLU A 341 -16.14 1.22 4.42
CA GLU A 341 -16.55 1.65 5.76
C GLU A 341 -16.91 0.46 6.66
N LYS A 342 -17.65 -0.52 6.14
CA LYS A 342 -17.98 -1.74 6.89
C LYS A 342 -16.73 -2.55 7.26
N SER A 343 -15.80 -2.70 6.33
CA SER A 343 -14.54 -3.40 6.60
C SER A 343 -13.72 -2.67 7.66
N ALA A 344 -13.67 -1.33 7.60
CA ALA A 344 -13.03 -0.51 8.63
C ALA A 344 -13.66 -0.72 10.02
N GLU A 345 -14.99 -0.79 10.10
CA GLU A 345 -15.71 -1.05 11.36
C GLU A 345 -15.36 -2.40 11.98
N GLU A 346 -15.37 -3.47 11.19
CA GLU A 346 -15.06 -4.81 11.68
C GLU A 346 -13.57 -4.95 12.07
N LEU A 347 -12.67 -4.36 11.28
CA LEU A 347 -11.24 -4.33 11.61
C LEU A 347 -10.96 -3.53 12.90
N TYR A 348 -11.69 -2.43 13.12
CA TYR A 348 -11.59 -1.65 14.36
C TYR A 348 -12.03 -2.48 15.57
N LYS A 349 -13.17 -3.18 15.49
CA LYS A 349 -13.67 -4.07 16.56
C LYS A 349 -12.71 -5.21 16.89
N LEU A 350 -11.98 -5.74 15.90
CA LEU A 350 -11.03 -6.84 16.10
C LEU A 350 -9.66 -6.36 16.62
N SER A 351 -9.39 -5.05 16.63
CA SER A 351 -8.11 -4.47 17.02
C SER A 351 -8.13 -3.70 18.35
N HIS A 352 -9.31 -3.52 18.96
CA HIS A 352 -9.54 -2.77 20.20
C HIS A 352 -10.45 -3.54 21.16
#